data_AF-A0A1F8NWD4-F1
#
_entry.id   AF-A0A1F8NWD4-F1
#
_cell.length_a   1.000
_cell.length_b   1.000
_cell.length_c   1.000
_cell.angle_alpha   90.00
_cell.angle_beta   90.00
_cell.angle_gamma   90.00
#
_symmetry.space_group_name_H-M   'P 1'
#
loop_
_entity.id
_entity.type
_entity.pdbx_description
1 polymer ?
#
loop_
_entity_poly.entity_id
_entity_poly.type
_entity_poly.pdbx_seq_one_letter_code
_entity_poly.pdbx_strand_id
1 'polypeptide(L)'
;MSSILDADTLLAVDVGSVNTRASLFDVVDGRYRLVATGRASSTAEPPLSDISEGVRLAIHSLQDITGRRLVDESEALITPANRDGAGVDICVATTSAGPKVRTVLVGLMPGISVESARRLAVSTYLDVVEEIGLMDRRREEEQIDLILAARPDLILIVGGTDGGATTSVMRMVEVVNVAVGLIAEHERPTIVFSGNRHLGASVVEKFGDQMRVALVPNLRPGIDVEDLGPVRLRLAEAIAESRSSKVSGFEELAKWSGGSLLSSADAFGRVVRYLSKVYDRNKGVLGIDLGASQTTVAAAFDGDLRLSVRMDLGLGYALPGLLRHTSMAKIIRWLPVEVAEADVRDYIHNKALRPGTVPVEPAELHVEYALARQAIRTGLAVARSGWPAQRGQYATGLLPPMDPILAGGAALARAPRPGYAALVLLDAIQPIGVTTLVLDPYSLMPALGAAAGPLPLATVQVLESGGFASLGTFVSPVGHGRRGRPVLRLRLDREGKGDSLEGEVRYGQLVSVPLAQGEYARLTLRPERGFDLGFGGPGRAGVLRVAGGALGLVVDARGRPLQVPSDPGKRRELNQKWLWDIGGLE
;
A
#
# COMPACT_ATOMS: atom_id res chain seq x y z
N MET A 1 -29.02 24.60 5.77
CA MET A 1 -28.09 25.59 5.22
C MET A 1 -27.24 24.87 4.20
N SER A 2 -27.52 25.07 2.91
CA SER A 2 -26.68 24.57 1.82
C SER A 2 -25.40 25.39 1.86
N SER A 3 -24.30 24.77 2.29
CA SER A 3 -22.98 25.31 1.99
C SER A 3 -22.86 25.27 0.47
N ILE A 4 -22.69 26.41 -0.16
CA ILE A 4 -22.25 26.49 -1.56
C ILE A 4 -20.97 25.67 -1.64
N LEU A 5 -20.97 24.62 -2.46
CA LEU A 5 -19.78 23.84 -2.75
C LEU A 5 -18.91 24.68 -3.69
N ASP A 6 -17.62 24.83 -3.39
CA ASP A 6 -16.71 25.64 -4.20
C ASP A 6 -16.34 24.98 -5.55
N ALA A 7 -16.66 23.68 -5.71
CA ALA A 7 -16.43 22.89 -6.92
C ALA A 7 -17.39 21.69 -6.91
N ASP A 8 -18.16 21.45 -7.96
CA ASP A 8 -19.13 20.34 -7.98
C ASP A 8 -18.53 19.05 -8.55
N THR A 9 -17.43 19.17 -9.32
CA THR A 9 -16.90 18.04 -10.11
C THR A 9 -15.40 17.85 -9.94
N LEU A 10 -15.00 16.58 -9.77
CA LEU A 10 -13.61 16.18 -9.55
C LEU A 10 -13.22 15.05 -10.50
N LEU A 11 -12.15 15.25 -11.26
CA LEU A 11 -11.45 14.20 -11.98
C LEU A 11 -10.24 13.72 -11.17
N ALA A 12 -10.14 12.42 -10.92
CA ALA A 12 -8.94 11.83 -10.35
C ALA A 12 -8.28 10.89 -11.35
N VAL A 13 -7.01 11.16 -11.68
CA VAL A 13 -6.21 10.34 -12.60
C VAL A 13 -5.17 9.55 -11.80
N ASP A 14 -5.21 8.22 -11.86
CA ASP A 14 -4.21 7.34 -11.24
C ASP A 14 -3.40 6.63 -12.33
N VAL A 15 -2.10 6.91 -12.39
CA VAL A 15 -1.15 6.31 -13.32
C VAL A 15 -0.40 5.18 -12.62
N GLY A 16 -0.88 3.95 -12.81
CA GLY A 16 -0.23 2.73 -12.33
C GLY A 16 0.73 2.13 -13.35
N SER A 17 1.53 1.14 -12.95
CA SER A 17 2.52 0.52 -13.84
C SER A 17 1.93 -0.38 -14.94
N VAL A 18 0.69 -0.83 -14.77
CA VAL A 18 -0.02 -1.67 -15.76
C VAL A 18 -1.27 -0.99 -16.30
N ASN A 19 -1.98 -0.24 -15.47
CA ASN A 19 -3.22 0.44 -15.86
C ASN A 19 -3.18 1.90 -15.44
N THR A 20 -3.71 2.76 -16.30
CA THR A 20 -4.07 4.15 -15.97
C THR A 20 -5.59 4.22 -15.80
N ARG A 21 -6.04 4.99 -14.80
CA ARG A 21 -7.47 5.15 -14.47
C ARG A 21 -7.84 6.62 -14.39
N ALA A 22 -9.03 6.96 -14.87
CA ALA A 22 -9.64 8.27 -14.70
C ALA A 22 -10.99 8.07 -14.00
N SER A 23 -11.18 8.65 -12.82
CA SER A 23 -12.43 8.54 -12.04
C SER A 23 -13.10 9.89 -11.91
N LEU A 24 -14.36 9.97 -12.29
CA LEU A 24 -15.18 11.17 -12.15
C LEU A 24 -16.02 11.09 -10.88
N PHE A 25 -15.93 12.13 -10.06
CA PHE A 25 -16.80 12.36 -8.91
C PHE A 25 -17.64 13.61 -9.15
N ASP A 26 -18.91 13.51 -8.78
CA ASP A 26 -19.90 14.57 -8.98
C ASP A 26 -20.89 14.59 -7.82
N VAL A 27 -21.57 15.71 -7.63
CA VAL A 27 -22.59 15.90 -6.60
C VAL A 27 -23.91 15.31 -7.08
N VAL A 28 -24.30 14.17 -6.51
CA VAL A 28 -25.57 13.49 -6.76
C VAL A 28 -26.40 13.49 -5.48
N ASP A 29 -27.62 14.01 -5.54
CA ASP A 29 -28.50 14.23 -4.38
C ASP A 29 -27.83 15.04 -3.25
N GLY A 30 -27.02 16.04 -3.61
CA GLY A 30 -26.33 16.91 -2.66
C GLY A 30 -25.12 16.28 -1.95
N ARG A 31 -24.60 15.15 -2.45
CA ARG A 31 -23.37 14.53 -1.94
C ARG A 31 -22.47 14.07 -3.09
N TYR A 32 -21.16 14.18 -2.92
CA TYR A 32 -20.20 13.60 -3.86
C TYR A 32 -20.36 12.08 -3.91
N ARG A 33 -20.44 11.56 -5.13
CA ARG A 33 -20.43 10.12 -5.44
C ARG A 33 -19.46 9.87 -6.58
N LEU A 34 -18.93 8.65 -6.62
CA LEU A 34 -18.26 8.15 -7.82
C LEU A 34 -19.32 7.98 -8.93
N VAL A 35 -19.14 8.68 -10.05
CA VAL A 35 -20.02 8.56 -11.22
C VAL A 35 -19.57 7.40 -12.10
N ALA A 36 -18.30 7.40 -12.50
CA ALA A 36 -17.72 6.39 -13.36
C ALA A 36 -16.19 6.37 -13.27
N THR A 37 -15.59 5.26 -13.73
CA THR A 37 -14.14 5.11 -13.89
C THR A 37 -13.82 4.60 -15.28
N GLY A 38 -13.10 5.40 -16.07
CA GLY A 38 -12.45 4.96 -17.31
C GLY A 38 -11.09 4.32 -17.04
N ARG A 39 -10.66 3.41 -17.91
CA ARG A 39 -9.42 2.65 -17.73
C ARG A 39 -8.71 2.44 -19.07
N ALA A 40 -7.39 2.51 -19.06
CA ALA A 40 -6.53 2.17 -20.19
C ALA A 40 -5.26 1.45 -19.71
N SER A 41 -4.56 0.78 -20.64
CA SER A 41 -3.21 0.28 -20.39
C SER A 41 -2.27 1.44 -20.08
N SER A 42 -1.35 1.23 -19.13
CA SER A 42 -0.32 2.24 -18.85
C SER A 42 0.71 2.29 -19.98
N THR A 43 1.13 3.50 -20.31
CA THR A 43 2.11 3.81 -21.37
C THR A 43 3.41 4.37 -20.79
N ALA A 44 3.61 4.26 -19.47
CA ALA A 44 4.80 4.72 -18.75
C ALA A 44 6.08 3.92 -19.07
N GLU A 45 5.92 2.73 -19.62
CA GLU A 45 7.02 1.84 -20.02
C GLU A 45 7.22 1.85 -21.54
N PRO A 46 8.37 1.36 -22.04
CA PRO A 46 8.59 1.17 -23.47
C PRO A 46 7.45 0.37 -24.14
N PRO A 47 7.13 0.64 -25.41
CA PRO A 47 7.90 1.46 -26.35
C PRO A 47 7.60 2.96 -26.34
N LEU A 48 6.55 3.40 -25.61
CA LEU A 48 6.15 4.81 -25.61
C LEU A 48 6.93 5.63 -24.58
N SER A 49 7.06 5.12 -23.35
CA SER A 49 7.65 5.86 -22.23
C SER A 49 7.04 7.26 -22.08
N ASP A 50 5.73 7.35 -22.25
CA ASP A 50 4.95 8.59 -22.18
C ASP A 50 3.61 8.29 -21.49
N ILE A 51 3.39 8.86 -20.30
CA ILE A 51 2.16 8.61 -19.55
C ILE A 51 0.93 9.32 -20.14
N SER A 52 1.13 10.38 -20.95
CA SER A 52 0.04 11.22 -21.45
C SER A 52 -0.94 10.43 -22.30
N GLU A 53 -0.45 9.52 -23.16
CA GLU A 53 -1.27 8.64 -23.99
C GLU A 53 -2.22 7.75 -23.16
N GLY A 54 -1.69 7.05 -22.15
CA GLY A 54 -2.49 6.24 -21.25
C GLY A 54 -3.49 7.06 -20.43
N VAL A 55 -3.15 8.30 -20.09
CA VAL A 55 -4.06 9.24 -19.41
C VAL A 55 -5.19 9.67 -20.35
N ARG A 56 -4.88 10.12 -21.57
CA ARG A 56 -5.88 10.51 -22.59
C ARG A 56 -6.84 9.34 -22.87
N LEU A 57 -6.31 8.15 -23.13
CA LEU A 57 -7.12 6.94 -23.35
C LEU A 57 -8.04 6.61 -22.16
N ALA A 58 -7.55 6.74 -20.94
CA ALA A 58 -8.38 6.52 -19.75
C ALA A 58 -9.50 7.59 -19.62
N ILE A 59 -9.21 8.84 -19.98
CA ILE A 59 -10.20 9.92 -20.04
C ILE A 59 -11.22 9.67 -21.16
N HIS A 60 -10.80 9.29 -22.37
CA HIS A 60 -11.72 8.93 -23.45
C HIS A 60 -12.64 7.79 -23.05
N SER A 61 -12.10 6.72 -22.45
CA SER A 61 -12.91 5.62 -21.91
C SER A 61 -13.95 6.12 -20.88
N LEU A 62 -13.60 7.12 -20.05
CA LEU A 62 -14.53 7.74 -19.12
C LEU A 62 -15.59 8.60 -19.84
N GLN A 63 -15.22 9.33 -20.91
CA GLN A 63 -16.18 10.07 -21.74
C GLN A 63 -17.17 9.12 -22.41
N ASP A 64 -16.71 7.98 -22.94
CA ASP A 64 -17.57 6.97 -23.58
C ASP A 64 -18.60 6.39 -22.60
N ILE A 65 -18.20 6.18 -21.34
CA ILE A 65 -19.09 5.67 -20.29
C ILE A 65 -20.11 6.72 -19.85
N THR A 66 -19.70 7.98 -19.74
CA THR A 66 -20.53 9.05 -19.14
C THR A 66 -21.30 9.88 -20.14
N GLY A 67 -20.89 9.88 -21.42
CA GLY A 67 -21.35 10.83 -22.44
C GLY A 67 -20.89 12.27 -22.20
N ARG A 68 -20.06 12.52 -21.17
CA ARG A 68 -19.58 13.85 -20.80
C ARG A 68 -18.28 14.16 -21.54
N ARG A 69 -18.22 15.32 -22.20
CA ARG A 69 -16.97 15.83 -22.78
C ARG A 69 -16.09 16.40 -21.67
N LEU A 70 -14.88 15.87 -21.50
CA LEU A 70 -13.89 16.25 -20.49
C LEU A 70 -12.68 16.96 -21.09
N VAL A 71 -12.35 16.68 -22.35
CA VAL A 71 -11.23 17.30 -23.08
C VAL A 71 -11.72 18.05 -24.33
N ASP A 72 -10.98 19.08 -24.74
CA ASP A 72 -11.25 19.87 -25.94
C ASP A 72 -10.70 19.22 -27.22
N GLU A 73 -10.78 19.92 -28.36
CA GLU A 73 -10.29 19.41 -29.65
C GLU A 73 -8.76 19.30 -29.72
N SER A 74 -8.06 19.99 -28.82
CA SER A 74 -6.59 19.90 -28.66
C SER A 74 -6.22 18.85 -27.61
N GLU A 75 -7.18 18.04 -27.17
CA GLU A 75 -7.02 17.01 -26.14
C GLU A 75 -6.54 17.60 -24.78
N ALA A 76 -6.80 18.89 -24.54
CA ALA A 76 -6.54 19.54 -23.27
C ALA A 76 -7.75 19.41 -22.34
N LEU A 77 -7.51 19.24 -21.04
CA LEU A 77 -8.57 19.17 -20.05
C LEU A 77 -9.37 20.48 -20.00
N ILE A 78 -10.69 20.38 -20.10
CA ILE A 78 -11.60 21.52 -19.97
C ILE A 78 -11.78 21.80 -18.47
N THR A 79 -11.26 22.93 -18.00
CA THR A 79 -11.37 23.39 -16.60
C THR A 79 -11.59 24.91 -16.57
N PRO A 80 -12.59 25.42 -15.82
CA PRO A 80 -13.55 24.70 -14.97
C PRO A 80 -14.65 23.99 -15.78
N ALA A 81 -15.60 23.34 -15.10
CA ALA A 81 -16.75 22.76 -15.78
C ALA A 81 -17.70 23.85 -16.33
N ASN A 82 -18.21 23.61 -17.53
CA ASN A 82 -19.16 24.49 -18.21
C ASN A 82 -20.61 24.17 -17.80
N ARG A 83 -21.54 25.09 -18.08
CA ARG A 83 -22.98 24.91 -17.78
C ARG A 83 -23.62 23.70 -18.46
N ASP A 84 -23.08 23.30 -19.61
CA ASP A 84 -23.53 22.11 -20.36
C ASP A 84 -22.98 20.79 -19.78
N GLY A 85 -22.28 20.86 -18.64
CA GLY A 85 -21.64 19.73 -17.98
C GLY A 85 -20.30 19.33 -18.59
N ALA A 86 -19.78 20.00 -19.61
CA ALA A 86 -18.45 19.70 -20.15
C ALA A 86 -17.33 20.13 -19.19
N GLY A 87 -16.21 19.40 -19.16
CA GLY A 87 -15.05 19.70 -18.30
C GLY A 87 -15.21 19.28 -16.85
N VAL A 88 -14.27 19.68 -15.99
CA VAL A 88 -14.27 19.44 -14.53
C VAL A 88 -13.73 20.65 -13.78
N ASP A 89 -14.13 20.83 -12.53
CA ASP A 89 -13.69 21.96 -11.70
C ASP A 89 -12.31 21.71 -11.10
N ILE A 90 -12.07 20.48 -10.64
CA ILE A 90 -10.81 20.08 -10.02
C ILE A 90 -10.30 18.81 -10.70
N CYS A 91 -9.00 18.77 -10.97
CA CYS A 91 -8.29 17.55 -11.33
C CYS A 91 -7.22 17.26 -10.29
N VAL A 92 -7.11 15.99 -9.87
CA VAL A 92 -6.03 15.50 -9.01
C VAL A 92 -5.38 14.29 -9.65
N ALA A 93 -4.12 14.04 -9.30
CA ALA A 93 -3.40 12.94 -9.91
C ALA A 93 -2.59 12.14 -8.88
N THR A 94 -2.51 10.84 -9.11
CA THR A 94 -1.59 9.95 -8.40
C THR A 94 -0.75 9.15 -9.38
N THR A 95 0.48 8.84 -8.98
CA THR A 95 1.38 8.02 -9.79
C THR A 95 2.15 7.02 -8.94
N SER A 96 2.19 5.79 -9.44
CA SER A 96 3.12 4.75 -9.00
C SER A 96 3.95 4.19 -10.16
N ALA A 97 3.65 4.63 -11.38
CA ALA A 97 4.35 4.25 -12.59
C ALA A 97 5.70 4.96 -12.71
N GLY A 98 6.52 4.43 -13.62
CA GLY A 98 7.86 4.91 -13.90
C GLY A 98 8.95 4.06 -13.24
N PRO A 99 10.20 4.29 -13.64
CA PRO A 99 11.32 3.50 -13.18
C PRO A 99 11.54 3.64 -11.66
N LYS A 100 12.19 2.64 -11.10
CA LYS A 100 12.75 2.71 -9.74
C LYS A 100 13.81 3.81 -9.68
N VAL A 101 13.80 4.60 -8.61
CA VAL A 101 14.81 5.64 -8.40
C VAL A 101 16.01 5.00 -7.69
N ARG A 102 17.05 4.68 -8.47
CA ARG A 102 18.29 4.07 -7.96
C ARG A 102 18.97 5.06 -7.02
N THR A 103 19.12 4.66 -5.76
CA THR A 103 19.57 5.55 -4.70
C THR A 103 20.83 5.05 -4.03
N VAL A 104 21.84 5.91 -3.93
CA VAL A 104 22.96 5.71 -2.99
C VAL A 104 22.62 6.42 -1.69
N LEU A 105 22.66 5.70 -0.56
CA LEU A 105 22.52 6.31 0.77
C LEU A 105 23.89 6.68 1.31
N VAL A 106 24.03 7.92 1.79
CA VAL A 106 25.25 8.40 2.45
C VAL A 106 24.88 8.84 3.86
N GLY A 107 25.37 8.14 4.89
CA GLY A 107 24.93 8.38 6.26
C GLY A 107 26.05 8.36 7.30
N LEU A 108 26.03 9.32 8.23
CA LEU A 108 27.08 9.42 9.26
C LEU A 108 27.21 8.18 10.15
N MET A 109 26.22 7.92 11.01
CA MET A 109 26.33 6.87 12.03
C MET A 109 25.56 5.60 11.62
N PRO A 110 26.24 4.44 11.52
CA PRO A 110 25.55 3.15 11.41
C PRO A 110 24.61 2.93 12.60
N GLY A 111 23.45 2.33 12.35
CA GLY A 111 22.44 2.03 13.37
C GLY A 111 21.63 3.24 13.86
N ILE A 112 21.97 4.48 13.46
CA ILE A 112 21.22 5.69 13.80
C ILE A 112 20.77 6.42 12.53
N SER A 113 21.64 7.21 11.90
CA SER A 113 21.29 8.02 10.73
C SER A 113 21.01 7.15 9.51
N VAL A 114 21.85 6.14 9.29
CA VAL A 114 21.69 5.18 8.17
C VAL A 114 20.39 4.38 8.33
N GLU A 115 20.07 3.94 9.55
CA GLU A 115 18.85 3.17 9.79
C GLU A 115 17.58 4.03 9.58
N SER A 116 17.63 5.30 9.98
CA SER A 116 16.54 6.24 9.71
C SER A 116 16.37 6.46 8.20
N ALA A 117 17.47 6.58 7.45
CA ALA A 117 17.44 6.69 5.99
C ALA A 117 16.93 5.42 5.30
N ARG A 118 17.29 4.23 5.80
CA ARG A 118 16.73 2.96 5.31
C ARG A 118 15.22 2.91 5.52
N ARG A 119 14.73 3.32 6.70
CA ARG A 119 13.29 3.43 6.97
C ARG A 119 12.60 4.42 6.04
N LEU A 120 13.21 5.59 5.80
CA LEU A 120 12.71 6.58 4.85
C LEU A 120 12.63 5.99 3.43
N ALA A 121 13.70 5.37 2.96
CA ALA A 121 13.78 4.78 1.62
C ALA A 121 12.71 3.70 1.42
N VAL A 122 12.53 2.81 2.41
CA VAL A 122 11.46 1.78 2.39
C VAL A 122 10.06 2.40 2.44
N SER A 123 9.89 3.63 2.92
CA SER A 123 8.59 4.29 2.98
C SER A 123 8.14 4.96 1.69
N THR A 124 8.96 4.92 0.63
CA THR A 124 8.69 5.58 -0.66
C THR A 124 9.32 4.78 -1.83
N TYR A 125 9.35 5.37 -3.03
CA TYR A 125 9.79 4.72 -4.27
C TYR A 125 11.30 4.77 -4.52
N LEU A 126 12.11 4.67 -3.46
CA LEU A 126 13.57 4.58 -3.58
C LEU A 126 14.03 3.13 -3.64
N ASP A 127 14.97 2.83 -4.54
CA ASP A 127 15.67 1.55 -4.60
C ASP A 127 17.10 1.76 -4.14
N VAL A 128 17.40 1.39 -2.89
CA VAL A 128 18.74 1.56 -2.32
C VAL A 128 19.67 0.53 -2.93
N VAL A 129 20.56 0.99 -3.81
CA VAL A 129 21.51 0.14 -4.52
C VAL A 129 22.83 0.00 -3.79
N GLU A 130 23.25 1.06 -3.08
CA GLU A 130 24.50 1.12 -2.34
C GLU A 130 24.38 2.02 -1.11
N GLU A 131 25.25 1.77 -0.12
CA GLU A 131 25.33 2.58 1.09
C GLU A 131 26.78 2.89 1.47
N ILE A 132 27.01 4.14 1.86
CA ILE A 132 28.29 4.65 2.33
C ILE A 132 28.05 5.33 3.67
N GLY A 133 28.95 5.15 4.64
CA GLY A 133 28.86 5.85 5.90
C GLY A 133 30.20 6.03 6.59
N LEU A 134 30.22 6.68 7.76
CA LEU A 134 31.47 7.04 8.42
C LEU A 134 32.34 5.83 8.81
N MET A 135 31.70 4.70 9.09
CA MET A 135 32.38 3.44 9.44
C MET A 135 32.66 2.55 8.23
N ASP A 136 32.49 3.07 7.02
CA ASP A 136 32.88 2.38 5.81
C ASP A 136 34.40 2.16 5.81
N ARG A 137 34.80 0.90 5.59
CA ARG A 137 36.21 0.49 5.59
C ARG A 137 36.86 0.65 4.22
N ARG A 138 36.07 0.89 3.18
CA ARG A 138 36.56 1.16 1.83
C ARG A 138 37.33 2.48 1.81
N ARG A 139 38.40 2.54 1.02
CA ARG A 139 39.16 3.78 0.78
C ARG A 139 38.28 4.77 0.00
N GLU A 140 38.60 6.07 0.05
CA GLU A 140 37.80 7.09 -0.65
C GLU A 140 37.71 6.83 -2.17
N GLU A 141 38.80 6.37 -2.80
CA GLU A 141 38.83 5.91 -4.20
C GLU A 141 37.80 4.80 -4.47
N GLU A 142 37.73 3.80 -3.59
CA GLU A 142 36.80 2.67 -3.70
C GLU A 142 35.35 3.11 -3.48
N GLN A 143 35.12 4.12 -2.63
CA GLN A 143 33.79 4.72 -2.43
C GLN A 143 33.36 5.52 -3.66
N ILE A 144 34.27 6.23 -4.32
CA ILE A 144 34.01 6.92 -5.58
C ILE A 144 33.65 5.90 -6.68
N ASP A 145 34.47 4.86 -6.85
CA ASP A 145 34.21 3.79 -7.82
C ASP A 145 32.86 3.11 -7.58
N LEU A 146 32.47 2.93 -6.31
CA LEU A 146 31.18 2.39 -5.93
C LEU A 146 30.02 3.28 -6.41
N ILE A 147 30.09 4.60 -6.20
CA ILE A 147 29.07 5.55 -6.64
C ILE A 147 28.95 5.52 -8.17
N LEU A 148 30.08 5.51 -8.88
CA LEU A 148 30.12 5.45 -10.33
C LEU A 148 29.51 4.15 -10.88
N ALA A 149 29.88 3.01 -10.30
CA ALA A 149 29.35 1.70 -10.67
C ALA A 149 27.85 1.57 -10.36
N ALA A 150 27.38 2.21 -9.29
CA ALA A 150 25.98 2.18 -8.88
C ALA A 150 25.05 2.88 -9.88
N ARG A 151 25.55 3.82 -10.69
CA ARG A 151 24.75 4.67 -11.61
C ARG A 151 23.46 5.16 -10.92
N PRO A 152 23.58 5.94 -9.84
CA PRO A 152 22.42 6.41 -9.10
C PRO A 152 21.65 7.47 -9.88
N ASP A 153 20.33 7.48 -9.66
CA ASP A 153 19.45 8.58 -10.06
C ASP A 153 19.38 9.65 -8.94
N LEU A 154 19.63 9.22 -7.71
CA LEU A 154 19.53 10.03 -6.51
C LEU A 154 20.62 9.65 -5.51
N ILE A 155 21.21 10.65 -4.85
CA ILE A 155 22.10 10.42 -3.69
C ILE A 155 21.46 11.09 -2.48
N LEU A 156 21.07 10.29 -1.49
CA LEU A 156 20.45 10.77 -0.26
C LEU A 156 21.51 10.84 0.84
N ILE A 157 21.92 12.06 1.15
CA ILE A 157 22.89 12.37 2.20
C ILE A 157 22.13 12.69 3.49
N VAL A 158 22.34 11.88 4.51
CA VAL A 158 21.76 12.06 5.85
C VAL A 158 22.84 12.17 6.91
N GLY A 159 22.57 12.96 7.94
CA GLY A 159 23.42 12.96 9.13
C GLY A 159 23.59 14.31 9.80
N GLY A 160 23.98 14.24 11.07
CA GLY A 160 24.08 15.37 11.96
C GLY A 160 22.70 15.74 12.49
N THR A 161 22.57 15.81 13.80
CA THR A 161 21.44 16.53 14.41
C THR A 161 21.56 18.01 14.06
N ASP A 162 20.49 18.78 14.27
CA ASP A 162 20.58 20.23 14.09
C ASP A 162 21.56 20.82 15.10
N GLY A 163 22.59 21.53 14.60
CA GLY A 163 23.73 21.98 15.41
C GLY A 163 24.75 20.89 15.78
N GLY A 164 24.61 19.69 15.23
CA GLY A 164 25.51 18.56 15.45
C GLY A 164 26.71 18.51 14.50
N ALA A 165 27.21 17.30 14.23
CA ALA A 165 28.43 17.05 13.47
C ALA A 165 28.47 17.79 12.11
N THR A 166 29.54 18.57 11.90
CA THR A 166 29.78 19.37 10.68
C THR A 166 30.89 18.78 9.82
N THR A 167 32.09 18.62 10.38
CA THR A 167 33.29 18.15 9.65
C THR A 167 33.08 16.78 8.99
N SER A 168 32.50 15.83 9.72
CA SER A 168 32.25 14.49 9.20
C SER A 168 31.24 14.47 8.05
N VAL A 169 30.21 15.34 8.10
CA VAL A 169 29.23 15.47 7.01
C VAL A 169 29.89 16.04 5.78
N MET A 170 30.64 17.13 5.93
CA MET A 170 31.32 17.79 4.81
C MET A 170 32.37 16.89 4.16
N ARG A 171 33.05 16.03 4.92
CA ARG A 171 33.96 15.02 4.34
C ARG A 171 33.22 14.04 3.43
N MET A 172 32.05 13.54 3.83
CA MET A 172 31.27 12.65 2.96
C MET A 172 30.72 13.40 1.74
N VAL A 173 30.31 14.66 1.91
CA VAL A 173 29.90 15.53 0.79
C VAL A 173 31.04 15.73 -0.21
N GLU A 174 32.30 15.84 0.24
CA GLU A 174 33.47 15.91 -0.65
C GLU A 174 33.60 14.67 -1.54
N VAL A 175 33.54 13.47 -0.94
CA VAL A 175 33.64 12.20 -1.67
C VAL A 175 32.53 12.10 -2.72
N VAL A 176 31.31 12.45 -2.36
CA VAL A 176 30.17 12.49 -3.28
C VAL A 176 30.40 13.52 -4.39
N ASN A 177 30.86 14.73 -4.07
CA ASN A 177 31.10 15.78 -5.06
C ASN A 177 32.14 15.36 -6.10
N VAL A 178 33.24 14.73 -5.67
CA VAL A 178 34.25 14.19 -6.59
C VAL A 178 33.65 13.11 -7.49
N ALA A 179 32.92 12.15 -6.91
CA ALA A 179 32.32 11.07 -7.68
C ALA A 179 31.32 11.59 -8.73
N VAL A 180 30.42 12.49 -8.33
CA VAL A 180 29.39 13.02 -9.23
C VAL A 180 30.00 13.95 -10.28
N GLY A 181 31.08 14.65 -9.97
CA GLY A 181 31.84 15.45 -10.95
C GLY A 181 32.42 14.63 -12.11
N LEU A 182 32.64 13.33 -11.91
CA LEU A 182 33.09 12.38 -12.93
C LEU A 182 31.95 11.80 -13.78
N ILE A 183 30.69 11.99 -13.37
CA ILE A 183 29.50 11.54 -14.11
C ILE A 183 29.16 12.56 -15.20
N ALA A 184 28.83 12.06 -16.39
CA ALA A 184 28.41 12.88 -17.52
C ALA A 184 27.19 13.73 -17.16
N GLU A 185 27.14 14.98 -17.64
CA GLU A 185 26.17 15.98 -17.18
C GLU A 185 24.70 15.51 -17.22
N HIS A 186 24.32 14.84 -18.29
CA HIS A 186 22.97 14.31 -18.51
C HIS A 186 22.63 13.05 -17.69
N GLU A 187 23.61 12.42 -17.04
CA GLU A 187 23.44 11.23 -16.19
C GLU A 187 23.60 11.55 -14.70
N ARG A 188 23.80 12.83 -14.34
CA ARG A 188 24.09 13.22 -12.96
C ARG A 188 22.88 12.96 -12.05
N PRO A 189 23.07 12.31 -10.90
CA PRO A 189 22.01 12.12 -9.92
C PRO A 189 21.54 13.45 -9.32
N THR A 190 20.30 13.45 -8.84
CA THR A 190 19.82 14.51 -7.93
C THR A 190 20.41 14.28 -6.53
N ILE A 191 20.97 15.32 -5.93
CA ILE A 191 21.47 15.26 -4.56
C ILE A 191 20.37 15.70 -3.60
N VAL A 192 20.07 14.87 -2.60
CA VAL A 192 19.11 15.20 -1.54
C VAL A 192 19.84 15.26 -0.21
N PHE A 193 19.79 16.40 0.47
CA PHE A 193 20.42 16.57 1.78
C PHE A 193 19.36 16.68 2.90
N SER A 194 19.36 15.71 3.81
CA SER A 194 18.49 15.63 4.99
C SER A 194 19.35 15.47 6.26
N GLY A 195 20.01 16.55 6.65
CA GLY A 195 20.94 16.57 7.78
C GLY A 195 20.93 17.89 8.52
N ASN A 196 21.99 18.17 9.28
CA ASN A 196 22.14 19.41 10.05
C ASN A 196 21.81 20.64 9.21
N ARG A 197 20.72 21.34 9.55
CA ARG A 197 20.20 22.49 8.79
C ARG A 197 21.23 23.60 8.57
N HIS A 198 22.20 23.76 9.48
CA HIS A 198 23.24 24.78 9.36
C HIS A 198 24.24 24.51 8.24
N LEU A 199 24.30 23.27 7.72
CA LEU A 199 25.18 22.90 6.62
C LEU A 199 24.54 23.07 5.24
N GLY A 200 23.23 23.33 5.15
CA GLY A 200 22.51 23.36 3.88
C GLY A 200 23.15 24.29 2.85
N ALA A 201 23.52 25.52 3.25
CA ALA A 201 24.18 26.48 2.38
C ALA A 201 25.56 25.98 1.91
N SER A 202 26.37 25.46 2.82
CA SER A 202 27.70 24.92 2.49
C SER A 202 27.63 23.69 1.57
N VAL A 203 26.60 22.86 1.72
CA VAL A 203 26.37 21.71 0.83
C VAL A 203 26.02 22.20 -0.58
N VAL A 204 25.10 23.16 -0.71
CA VAL A 204 24.73 23.75 -2.01
C VAL A 204 25.95 24.40 -2.67
N GLU A 205 26.70 25.21 -1.92
CA GLU A 205 27.93 25.86 -2.42
C GLU A 205 28.96 24.83 -2.91
N LYS A 206 29.11 23.72 -2.19
CA LYS A 206 30.10 22.69 -2.51
C LYS A 206 29.84 21.99 -3.84
N PHE A 207 28.56 21.72 -4.13
CA PHE A 207 28.12 21.10 -5.37
C PHE A 207 28.00 22.11 -6.53
N GLY A 208 27.86 23.40 -6.21
CA GLY A 208 27.79 24.51 -7.17
C GLY A 208 26.61 24.41 -8.14
N ASP A 209 26.65 25.19 -9.22
CA ASP A 209 25.57 25.25 -10.21
C ASP A 209 25.52 24.02 -11.13
N GLN A 210 26.52 23.15 -11.05
CA GLN A 210 26.68 21.97 -11.90
C GLN A 210 25.79 20.79 -11.49
N MET A 211 25.25 20.83 -10.27
CA MET A 211 24.53 19.73 -9.66
C MET A 211 23.25 20.25 -9.02
N ARG A 212 22.17 19.49 -9.15
CA ARG A 212 20.93 19.81 -8.47
C ARG A 212 20.96 19.31 -7.03
N VAL A 213 20.82 20.24 -6.08
CA VAL A 213 20.76 19.94 -4.64
C VAL A 213 19.39 20.30 -4.08
N ALA A 214 18.66 19.30 -3.60
CA ALA A 214 17.41 19.47 -2.87
C ALA A 214 17.67 19.40 -1.36
N LEU A 215 17.42 20.53 -0.68
CA LEU A 215 17.45 20.59 0.78
C LEU A 215 16.08 20.18 1.33
N VAL A 216 16.06 19.17 2.20
CA VAL A 216 14.83 18.69 2.85
C VAL A 216 14.96 18.80 4.38
N PRO A 217 13.86 18.73 5.15
CA PRO A 217 13.94 18.76 6.61
C PRO A 217 14.92 17.71 7.13
N ASN A 218 15.55 17.98 8.27
CA ASN A 218 16.46 17.03 8.88
C ASN A 218 15.68 15.77 9.31
N LEU A 219 16.09 14.59 8.82
CA LEU A 219 15.49 13.31 9.17
C LEU A 219 15.55 13.02 10.67
N ARG A 220 16.58 13.57 11.33
CA ARG A 220 16.84 13.36 12.74
C ARG A 220 17.28 14.67 13.41
N PRO A 221 16.34 15.61 13.62
CA PRO A 221 16.67 16.93 14.17
C PRO A 221 17.38 16.86 15.53
N GLY A 222 17.08 15.83 16.33
CA GLY A 222 17.74 15.53 17.60
C GLY A 222 18.07 14.03 17.75
N ILE A 223 18.86 13.67 18.76
CA ILE A 223 19.30 12.27 18.99
C ILE A 223 18.13 11.34 19.31
N ASP A 224 17.02 11.84 19.85
CA ASP A 224 15.86 11.01 20.19
C ASP A 224 14.63 11.32 19.31
N VAL A 225 14.79 12.20 18.32
CA VAL A 225 13.70 12.67 17.46
C VAL A 225 13.96 12.25 16.02
N GLU A 226 13.16 11.31 15.53
CA GLU A 226 13.11 10.89 14.13
C GLU A 226 11.80 11.40 13.51
N ASP A 227 11.87 12.09 12.37
CA ASP A 227 10.69 12.60 11.68
C ASP A 227 10.72 12.28 10.17
N LEU A 228 10.10 11.16 9.80
CA LEU A 228 10.09 10.68 8.42
C LEU A 228 9.07 11.41 7.53
N GLY A 229 8.01 11.97 8.13
CA GLY A 229 6.83 12.45 7.41
C GLY A 229 7.12 13.65 6.49
N PRO A 230 7.63 14.78 7.04
CA PRO A 230 7.99 15.95 6.25
C PRO A 230 9.08 15.67 5.22
N VAL A 231 10.05 14.82 5.57
CA VAL A 231 11.14 14.45 4.66
C VAL A 231 10.60 13.65 3.48
N ARG A 232 9.73 12.66 3.72
CA ARG A 232 9.11 11.86 2.66
C ARG A 232 8.33 12.73 1.67
N LEU A 233 7.56 13.71 2.16
CA LEU A 233 6.77 14.59 1.30
C LEU A 233 7.67 15.41 0.36
N ARG A 234 8.78 15.95 0.87
CA ARG A 234 9.75 16.69 0.04
C ARG A 234 10.53 15.79 -0.90
N LEU A 235 10.90 14.60 -0.44
CA LEU A 235 11.57 13.61 -1.27
C LEU A 235 10.70 13.13 -2.44
N ALA A 236 9.37 13.13 -2.29
CA ALA A 236 8.45 12.81 -3.37
C ALA A 236 8.58 13.76 -4.57
N GLU A 237 8.89 15.05 -4.33
CA GLU A 237 9.16 16.04 -5.39
C GLU A 237 10.42 15.65 -6.20
N ALA A 238 11.51 15.30 -5.51
CA ALA A 238 12.75 14.85 -6.15
C ALA A 238 12.59 13.51 -6.92
N ILE A 239 11.77 12.59 -6.38
CA ILE A 239 11.41 11.33 -7.06
C ILE A 239 10.61 11.60 -8.33
N ALA A 240 9.60 12.47 -8.24
CA ALA A 240 8.76 12.82 -9.39
C ALA A 240 9.60 13.42 -10.51
N GLU A 241 10.50 14.35 -10.16
CA GLU A 241 11.41 14.96 -11.11
C GLU A 241 12.39 13.97 -11.76
N SER A 242 13.00 13.08 -10.97
CA SER A 242 13.86 12.01 -11.48
C SER A 242 13.14 11.09 -12.47
N ARG A 243 11.81 10.93 -12.33
CA ARG A 243 10.99 10.18 -13.27
C ARG A 243 10.63 10.99 -14.51
N SER A 244 10.32 12.28 -14.35
CA SER A 244 10.01 13.19 -15.46
C SER A 244 11.14 13.31 -16.47
N SER A 245 12.40 13.13 -16.06
CA SER A 245 13.55 13.13 -16.99
C SER A 245 13.64 11.86 -17.85
N LYS A 246 12.90 10.80 -17.51
CA LYS A 246 12.95 9.49 -18.17
C LYS A 246 11.64 9.12 -18.88
N VAL A 247 10.53 9.71 -18.45
CA VAL A 247 9.18 9.39 -18.94
C VAL A 247 8.44 10.69 -19.21
N SER A 248 7.92 10.82 -20.43
CA SER A 248 7.17 11.99 -20.88
C SER A 248 5.76 12.04 -20.25
N GLY A 249 5.11 13.21 -20.33
CA GLY A 249 3.72 13.41 -19.89
C GLY A 249 3.53 13.78 -18.41
N PHE A 250 4.57 13.68 -17.58
CA PHE A 250 4.50 14.08 -16.16
C PHE A 250 4.23 15.58 -15.98
N GLU A 251 4.84 16.44 -16.80
CA GLU A 251 4.64 17.89 -16.73
C GLU A 251 3.20 18.29 -17.08
N GLU A 252 2.63 17.66 -18.11
CA GLU A 252 1.24 17.87 -18.51
C GLU A 252 0.28 17.44 -17.39
N LEU A 253 0.49 16.25 -16.81
CA LEU A 253 -0.32 15.77 -15.70
C LEU A 253 -0.19 16.65 -14.44
N ALA A 254 1.02 17.14 -14.16
CA ALA A 254 1.27 18.07 -13.06
C ALA A 254 0.53 19.42 -13.28
N LYS A 255 0.51 19.91 -14.53
CA LYS A 255 -0.24 21.11 -14.91
C LYS A 255 -1.75 20.91 -14.74
N TRP A 256 -2.30 19.81 -15.24
CA TRP A 256 -3.74 19.51 -15.09
C TRP A 256 -4.15 19.35 -13.64
N SER A 257 -3.32 18.73 -12.82
CA SER A 257 -3.61 18.51 -11.39
C SER A 257 -3.43 19.76 -10.51
N GLY A 258 -2.97 20.90 -11.05
CA GLY A 258 -2.85 22.15 -10.30
C GLY A 258 -2.01 22.05 -9.02
N GLY A 259 -0.95 21.24 -9.03
CA GLY A 259 -0.11 20.98 -7.85
C GLY A 259 -0.63 19.86 -6.93
N SER A 260 -1.68 19.13 -7.32
CA SER A 260 -2.23 17.97 -6.61
C SER A 260 -1.81 16.63 -7.24
N LEU A 261 -0.57 16.55 -7.74
CA LEU A 261 0.07 15.31 -8.17
C LEU A 261 0.83 14.69 -6.99
N LEU A 262 0.41 13.51 -6.54
CA LEU A 262 1.06 12.79 -5.43
C LEU A 262 1.55 11.42 -5.85
N SER A 263 2.44 10.84 -5.06
CA SER A 263 2.70 9.40 -5.16
C SER A 263 1.45 8.62 -4.73
N SER A 264 1.13 7.51 -5.42
CA SER A 264 -0.06 6.71 -5.05
C SER A 264 0.06 6.18 -3.62
N ALA A 265 1.27 5.84 -3.15
CA ALA A 265 1.52 5.38 -1.79
C ALA A 265 1.26 6.45 -0.72
N ASP A 266 1.68 7.70 -0.94
CA ASP A 266 1.42 8.80 0.00
C ASP A 266 -0.07 9.12 0.06
N ALA A 267 -0.73 9.17 -1.10
CA ALA A 267 -2.17 9.41 -1.18
C ALA A 267 -2.96 8.28 -0.47
N PHE A 268 -2.62 7.02 -0.73
CA PHE A 268 -3.16 5.87 0.00
C PHE A 268 -2.97 5.98 1.52
N GLY A 269 -1.75 6.33 1.95
CA GLY A 269 -1.40 6.53 3.36
C GLY A 269 -2.20 7.65 4.03
N ARG A 270 -2.55 8.73 3.31
CA ARG A 270 -3.39 9.81 3.84
C ARG A 270 -4.78 9.31 4.26
N VAL A 271 -5.40 8.46 3.44
CA VAL A 271 -6.71 7.86 3.75
C VAL A 271 -6.62 6.95 4.97
N VAL A 272 -5.62 6.07 5.02
CA VAL A 272 -5.40 5.17 6.18
C VAL A 272 -5.18 5.97 7.46
N ARG A 273 -4.36 7.03 7.40
CA ARG A 273 -4.13 7.95 8.52
C ARG A 273 -5.41 8.63 8.98
N TYR A 274 -6.24 9.11 8.05
CA TYR A 274 -7.52 9.74 8.37
C TYR A 274 -8.44 8.76 9.10
N LEU A 275 -8.61 7.54 8.56
CA LEU A 275 -9.48 6.53 9.16
C LEU A 275 -9.01 6.14 10.58
N SER A 276 -7.70 6.11 10.85
CA SER A 276 -7.19 5.84 12.21
C SER A 276 -7.57 6.89 13.25
N LYS A 277 -7.97 8.09 12.84
CA LYS A 277 -8.46 9.15 13.74
C LYS A 277 -9.98 9.11 13.94
N VAL A 278 -10.70 8.52 12.98
CA VAL A 278 -12.17 8.44 12.94
C VAL A 278 -12.68 7.17 13.63
N TYR A 279 -12.02 6.04 13.38
CA TYR A 279 -12.34 4.75 14.00
C TYR A 279 -11.76 4.66 15.44
N ASP A 280 -11.95 3.51 16.08
CA ASP A 280 -11.49 3.27 17.45
C ASP A 280 -9.98 3.52 17.59
N ARG A 281 -9.63 4.57 18.34
CA ARG A 281 -8.25 5.00 18.57
C ARG A 281 -7.41 3.99 19.36
N ASN A 282 -8.04 2.99 19.97
CA ASN A 282 -7.34 1.89 20.65
C ASN A 282 -6.88 0.80 19.67
N LYS A 283 -7.37 0.82 18.42
CA LYS A 283 -6.94 -0.06 17.34
C LYS A 283 -6.17 0.75 16.29
N GLY A 284 -5.33 0.06 15.51
CA GLY A 284 -4.77 0.65 14.30
C GLY A 284 -5.69 0.46 13.09
N VAL A 285 -5.38 1.15 12.00
CA VAL A 285 -5.95 0.89 10.67
C VAL A 285 -4.85 0.38 9.78
N LEU A 286 -5.12 -0.68 9.02
CA LEU A 286 -4.16 -1.28 8.10
C LEU A 286 -4.68 -1.16 6.67
N GLY A 287 -3.89 -0.58 5.78
CA GLY A 287 -4.10 -0.62 4.34
C GLY A 287 -3.02 -1.45 3.65
N ILE A 288 -3.42 -2.32 2.74
CA ILE A 288 -2.51 -3.08 1.87
C ILE A 288 -2.93 -2.87 0.42
N ASP A 289 -2.04 -2.35 -0.41
CA ASP A 289 -2.23 -2.28 -1.86
C ASP A 289 -1.24 -3.22 -2.56
N LEU A 290 -1.76 -4.28 -3.18
CA LEU A 290 -0.95 -5.27 -3.90
C LEU A 290 -0.97 -4.96 -5.40
N GLY A 291 -0.04 -4.12 -5.83
CA GLY A 291 0.16 -3.73 -7.21
C GLY A 291 1.01 -4.72 -8.02
N ALA A 292 1.20 -4.39 -9.30
CA ALA A 292 2.04 -5.16 -10.21
C ALA A 292 3.55 -4.94 -9.97
N SER A 293 3.95 -3.68 -9.69
CA SER A 293 5.36 -3.32 -9.47
C SER A 293 5.74 -3.18 -8.00
N GLN A 294 4.76 -3.07 -7.10
CA GLN A 294 5.03 -2.89 -5.67
C GLN A 294 3.88 -3.38 -4.79
N THR A 295 4.19 -3.58 -3.52
CA THR A 295 3.23 -3.78 -2.43
C THR A 295 3.38 -2.62 -1.48
N THR A 296 2.31 -1.86 -1.28
CA THR A 296 2.26 -0.78 -0.29
C THR A 296 1.56 -1.27 0.96
N VAL A 297 2.19 -1.10 2.11
CA VAL A 297 1.60 -1.34 3.42
C VAL A 297 1.58 -0.02 4.18
N ALA A 298 0.39 0.44 4.54
CA ALA A 298 0.17 1.60 5.38
C ALA A 298 -0.47 1.13 6.69
N ALA A 299 0.17 1.40 7.81
CA ALA A 299 -0.43 1.19 9.13
C ALA A 299 -0.51 2.53 9.84
N ALA A 300 -1.66 2.86 10.42
CA ALA A 300 -1.82 4.09 11.17
C ALA A 300 -2.39 3.82 12.57
N PHE A 301 -1.82 4.47 13.57
CA PHE A 301 -2.21 4.36 14.99
C PHE A 301 -2.47 5.76 15.54
N ASP A 302 -3.75 6.11 15.78
CA ASP A 302 -4.16 7.46 16.21
C ASP A 302 -3.52 8.59 15.40
N GLY A 303 -3.43 8.41 14.07
CA GLY A 303 -2.81 9.37 13.16
C GLY A 303 -1.29 9.24 12.96
N ASP A 304 -0.56 8.41 13.72
CA ASP A 304 0.84 8.07 13.42
C ASP A 304 0.88 7.07 12.25
N LEU A 305 1.25 7.56 11.06
CA LEU A 305 1.30 6.78 9.83
C LEU A 305 2.69 6.17 9.60
N ARG A 306 2.72 4.84 9.49
CA ARG A 306 3.87 4.04 9.06
C ARG A 306 3.61 3.49 7.67
N LEU A 307 4.37 3.98 6.70
CA LEU A 307 4.26 3.58 5.29
C LEU A 307 5.46 2.72 4.90
N SER A 308 5.21 1.69 4.11
CA SER A 308 6.23 0.80 3.52
C SER A 308 5.83 0.50 2.07
N VAL A 309 6.74 0.73 1.13
CA VAL A 309 6.55 0.57 -0.32
C VAL A 309 7.62 -0.39 -0.83
N ARG A 310 7.23 -1.64 -1.08
CA ARG A 310 8.16 -2.69 -1.50
C ARG A 310 8.11 -2.87 -3.02
N MET A 311 9.01 -2.18 -3.72
CA MET A 311 9.13 -2.21 -5.20
C MET A 311 9.71 -3.52 -5.76
N ASP A 312 10.03 -4.47 -4.90
CA ASP A 312 10.48 -5.81 -5.24
C ASP A 312 9.48 -6.90 -4.86
N LEU A 313 8.30 -6.50 -4.38
CA LEU A 313 7.18 -7.36 -4.08
C LEU A 313 5.96 -6.86 -4.85
N GLY A 314 5.58 -7.52 -5.93
CA GLY A 314 4.38 -7.18 -6.70
C GLY A 314 3.95 -8.37 -7.55
N LEU A 315 2.72 -8.35 -8.07
CA LEU A 315 2.16 -9.43 -8.90
C LEU A 315 2.29 -9.14 -10.41
N GLY A 316 3.43 -8.61 -10.81
CA GLY A 316 3.76 -8.24 -12.18
C GLY A 316 5.27 -8.11 -12.36
N TYR A 317 5.76 -6.96 -12.83
CA TYR A 317 7.19 -6.72 -13.07
C TYR A 317 8.11 -7.09 -11.89
N ALA A 318 7.66 -6.84 -10.66
CA ALA A 318 8.45 -7.08 -9.46
C ALA A 318 8.42 -8.53 -8.96
N LEU A 319 7.59 -9.39 -9.55
CA LEU A 319 7.30 -10.73 -9.04
C LEU A 319 8.53 -11.64 -8.84
N PRO A 320 9.53 -11.66 -9.74
CA PRO A 320 10.76 -12.44 -9.52
C PRO A 320 11.54 -11.96 -8.28
N GLY A 321 11.40 -10.68 -7.91
CA GLY A 321 12.00 -10.10 -6.71
C GLY A 321 11.55 -10.78 -5.42
N LEU A 322 10.34 -11.36 -5.39
CA LEU A 322 9.83 -12.11 -4.26
C LEU A 322 10.76 -13.26 -3.85
N LEU A 323 11.40 -13.92 -4.83
CA LEU A 323 12.28 -15.07 -4.60
C LEU A 323 13.57 -14.72 -3.85
N ARG A 324 13.93 -13.43 -3.76
CA ARG A 324 15.05 -12.98 -2.89
C ARG A 324 14.70 -12.99 -1.40
N HIS A 325 13.41 -13.01 -1.08
CA HIS A 325 12.91 -12.87 0.29
C HIS A 325 12.18 -14.11 0.81
N THR A 326 11.96 -15.10 -0.05
CA THR A 326 11.22 -16.31 0.30
C THR A 326 11.69 -17.52 -0.50
N SER A 327 11.37 -18.71 -0.01
CA SER A 327 11.65 -19.95 -0.72
C SER A 327 10.42 -20.46 -1.46
N MET A 328 10.63 -21.28 -2.49
CA MET A 328 9.53 -21.87 -3.23
C MET A 328 8.60 -22.69 -2.34
N ALA A 329 9.13 -23.43 -1.37
CA ALA A 329 8.34 -24.16 -0.38
C ALA A 329 7.37 -23.27 0.41
N LYS A 330 7.74 -22.01 0.70
CA LYS A 330 6.86 -21.04 1.37
C LYS A 330 5.76 -20.48 0.46
N ILE A 331 5.90 -20.61 -0.85
CA ILE A 331 4.87 -20.28 -1.85
C ILE A 331 3.95 -21.48 -2.07
N ILE A 332 4.52 -22.63 -2.47
CA ILE A 332 3.80 -23.87 -2.79
C ILE A 332 2.93 -24.38 -1.62
N ARG A 333 3.30 -24.09 -0.37
CA ARG A 333 2.48 -24.46 0.80
C ARG A 333 1.05 -23.93 0.78
N TRP A 334 0.78 -22.86 0.02
CA TRP A 334 -0.55 -22.26 -0.09
C TRP A 334 -1.40 -22.86 -1.21
N LEU A 335 -0.82 -23.71 -2.06
CA LEU A 335 -1.55 -24.32 -3.16
C LEU A 335 -2.58 -25.33 -2.63
N PRO A 336 -3.82 -25.31 -3.15
CA PRO A 336 -4.82 -26.32 -2.87
C PRO A 336 -4.68 -27.54 -3.80
N VAL A 337 -3.96 -27.42 -4.91
CA VAL A 337 -3.71 -28.50 -5.87
C VAL A 337 -2.21 -28.77 -5.98
N GLU A 338 -1.85 -29.90 -6.58
CA GLU A 338 -0.45 -30.20 -6.87
C GLU A 338 -0.04 -29.49 -8.18
N VAL A 339 1.04 -28.73 -8.10
CA VAL A 339 1.64 -28.00 -9.23
C VAL A 339 3.15 -28.19 -9.12
N ALA A 340 3.83 -28.48 -10.23
CA ALA A 340 5.27 -28.67 -10.20
C ALA A 340 5.97 -27.33 -9.87
N GLU A 341 7.09 -27.41 -9.15
CA GLU A 341 7.89 -26.21 -8.84
C GLU A 341 8.35 -25.49 -10.11
N ALA A 342 8.64 -26.23 -11.19
CA ALA A 342 8.99 -25.66 -12.49
C ALA A 342 7.85 -24.77 -13.02
N ASP A 343 6.61 -25.25 -13.03
CA ASP A 343 5.46 -24.49 -13.51
C ASP A 343 5.22 -23.21 -12.70
N VAL A 344 5.44 -23.26 -11.38
CA VAL A 344 5.36 -22.05 -10.53
C VAL A 344 6.45 -21.04 -10.89
N ARG A 345 7.67 -21.50 -11.19
CA ARG A 345 8.77 -20.63 -11.64
C ARG A 345 8.48 -20.04 -13.01
N ASP A 346 7.95 -20.83 -13.93
CA ASP A 346 7.59 -20.37 -15.26
C ASP A 346 6.48 -19.32 -15.18
N TYR A 347 5.46 -19.55 -14.35
CA TYR A 347 4.41 -18.56 -14.08
C TYR A 347 4.99 -17.24 -13.56
N ILE A 348 5.91 -17.28 -12.60
CA ILE A 348 6.57 -16.09 -12.02
C ILE A 348 7.27 -15.26 -13.11
N HIS A 349 8.05 -15.88 -13.99
CA HIS A 349 8.81 -15.16 -15.01
C HIS A 349 7.93 -14.71 -16.18
N ASN A 350 6.97 -15.54 -16.62
CA ASN A 350 6.02 -15.18 -17.66
C ASN A 350 5.15 -13.99 -17.26
N LYS A 351 4.66 -13.99 -16.01
CA LYS A 351 3.89 -12.87 -15.45
C LYS A 351 4.73 -11.60 -15.34
N ALA A 352 6.02 -11.70 -15.03
CA ALA A 352 6.91 -10.54 -14.98
C ALA A 352 7.13 -9.90 -16.37
N LEU A 353 7.22 -10.72 -17.42
CA LEU A 353 7.34 -10.28 -18.80
C LEU A 353 6.02 -9.71 -19.36
N ARG A 354 4.88 -10.20 -18.87
CA ARG A 354 3.54 -9.78 -19.30
C ARG A 354 2.63 -9.52 -18.10
N PRO A 355 2.86 -8.43 -17.34
CA PRO A 355 2.17 -8.20 -16.06
C PRO A 355 0.68 -7.92 -16.18
N GLY A 356 0.20 -7.58 -17.38
CA GLY A 356 -1.23 -7.41 -17.67
C GLY A 356 -2.00 -8.71 -17.90
N THR A 357 -1.35 -9.87 -17.99
CA THR A 357 -2.07 -11.14 -18.15
C THR A 357 -2.92 -11.46 -16.92
N VAL A 358 -3.97 -12.25 -17.10
CA VAL A 358 -4.78 -12.79 -16.01
C VAL A 358 -4.71 -14.31 -16.04
N PRO A 359 -4.88 -15.01 -14.90
CA PRO A 359 -4.94 -16.47 -14.89
C PRO A 359 -6.06 -16.96 -15.80
N VAL A 360 -5.75 -17.89 -16.70
CA VAL A 360 -6.72 -18.50 -17.62
C VAL A 360 -7.23 -19.81 -17.04
N GLU A 361 -6.38 -20.55 -16.33
CA GLU A 361 -6.73 -21.84 -15.72
C GLU A 361 -6.88 -21.76 -14.19
N PRO A 362 -7.68 -22.66 -13.58
CA PRO A 362 -7.79 -22.73 -12.12
C PRO A 362 -6.45 -22.96 -11.40
N ALA A 363 -5.54 -23.73 -11.99
CA ALA A 363 -4.21 -23.97 -11.42
C ALA A 363 -3.36 -22.68 -11.39
N GLU A 364 -3.35 -21.93 -12.49
CA GLU A 364 -2.69 -20.61 -12.57
C GLU A 364 -3.28 -19.64 -11.55
N LEU A 365 -4.62 -19.65 -11.40
CA LEU A 365 -5.30 -18.84 -10.40
C LEU A 365 -4.79 -19.18 -8.99
N HIS A 366 -4.73 -20.46 -8.64
CA HIS A 366 -4.20 -20.89 -7.35
C HIS A 366 -2.73 -20.50 -7.14
N VAL A 367 -1.90 -20.55 -8.19
CA VAL A 367 -0.51 -20.07 -8.16
C VAL A 367 -0.47 -18.57 -7.88
N GLU A 368 -1.25 -17.76 -8.60
CA GLU A 368 -1.29 -16.31 -8.40
C GLU A 368 -1.71 -15.93 -6.97
N TYR A 369 -2.73 -16.59 -6.40
CA TYR A 369 -3.14 -16.33 -5.02
C TYR A 369 -2.18 -16.90 -3.97
N ALA A 370 -1.39 -17.94 -4.28
CA ALA A 370 -0.30 -18.39 -3.42
C ALA A 370 0.83 -17.36 -3.38
N LEU A 371 1.16 -16.76 -4.54
CA LEU A 371 2.11 -15.66 -4.66
C LEU A 371 1.60 -14.41 -3.95
N ALA A 372 0.33 -14.06 -4.10
CA ALA A 372 -0.31 -12.94 -3.42
C ALA A 372 -0.17 -13.03 -1.89
N ARG A 373 -0.49 -14.20 -1.32
CA ARG A 373 -0.31 -14.47 0.12
C ARG A 373 1.13 -14.23 0.56
N GLN A 374 2.07 -14.77 -0.21
CA GLN A 374 3.48 -14.71 0.16
C GLN A 374 4.07 -13.30 -0.02
N ALA A 375 3.66 -12.56 -1.06
CA ALA A 375 4.06 -11.16 -1.27
C ALA A 375 3.58 -10.26 -0.13
N ILE A 376 2.29 -10.32 0.22
CA ILE A 376 1.72 -9.55 1.34
C ILE A 376 2.41 -9.92 2.65
N ARG A 377 2.60 -11.22 2.92
CA ARG A 377 3.23 -11.69 4.15
C ARG A 377 4.69 -11.21 4.28
N THR A 378 5.44 -11.23 3.19
CA THR A 378 6.82 -10.71 3.15
C THR A 378 6.84 -9.19 3.34
N GLY A 379 5.96 -8.45 2.65
CA GLY A 379 5.87 -6.99 2.77
C GLY A 379 5.50 -6.55 4.19
N LEU A 380 4.51 -7.22 4.79
CA LEU A 380 4.07 -6.97 6.15
C LEU A 380 5.16 -7.25 7.18
N ALA A 381 5.95 -8.31 7.00
CA ALA A 381 7.06 -8.62 7.91
C ALA A 381 8.10 -7.48 7.97
N VAL A 382 8.38 -6.83 6.83
CA VAL A 382 9.28 -5.68 6.78
C VAL A 382 8.62 -4.42 7.32
N ALA A 383 7.36 -4.14 6.96
CA ALA A 383 6.66 -2.94 7.43
C ALA A 383 6.58 -2.85 8.96
N ARG A 384 6.44 -4.01 9.63
CA ARG A 384 6.26 -4.12 11.08
C ARG A 384 7.46 -3.68 11.92
N SER A 385 8.68 -3.70 11.38
CA SER A 385 9.87 -3.31 12.16
C SER A 385 9.83 -1.85 12.60
N GLY A 386 9.10 -1.00 11.87
CA GLY A 386 8.97 0.43 12.15
C GLY A 386 7.69 0.83 12.89
N TRP A 387 6.91 -0.11 13.41
CA TRP A 387 5.66 0.20 14.12
C TRP A 387 5.91 0.45 15.61
N PRO A 388 5.05 1.24 16.29
CA PRO A 388 5.16 1.45 17.73
C PRO A 388 5.27 0.13 18.50
N ALA A 389 6.19 0.08 19.47
CA ALA A 389 6.34 -1.10 20.32
C ALA A 389 5.02 -1.38 21.05
N GLN A 390 4.45 -2.57 20.81
CA GLN A 390 3.20 -2.97 21.44
C GLN A 390 3.39 -3.12 22.94
N ARG A 391 2.61 -2.38 23.73
CA ARG A 391 2.40 -2.70 25.14
C ARG A 391 1.28 -3.74 25.22
N GLY A 392 1.59 -5.03 25.38
CA GLY A 392 0.54 -6.06 25.45
C GLY A 392 1.00 -7.52 25.50
N GLN A 393 0.05 -8.43 25.77
CA GLN A 393 0.23 -9.87 26.04
C GLN A 393 0.33 -10.77 24.78
N TYR A 394 0.27 -10.19 23.57
CA TYR A 394 0.24 -10.99 22.34
C TYR A 394 1.62 -11.53 21.96
N ALA A 395 1.64 -12.77 21.47
CA ALA A 395 2.87 -13.45 21.07
C ALA A 395 3.63 -12.65 20.00
N THR A 396 4.96 -12.72 20.06
CA THR A 396 5.86 -12.16 19.05
C THR A 396 5.44 -12.64 17.65
N GLY A 397 5.23 -11.69 16.73
CA GLY A 397 4.82 -12.00 15.36
C GLY A 397 3.31 -11.95 15.08
N LEU A 398 2.43 -11.70 16.06
CA LEU A 398 1.02 -11.38 15.80
C LEU A 398 0.81 -9.88 15.53
N LEU A 399 -0.19 -9.54 14.72
CA LEU A 399 -0.54 -8.13 14.50
C LEU A 399 -1.14 -7.50 15.75
N PRO A 400 -1.01 -6.17 15.92
CA PRO A 400 -1.84 -5.48 16.89
C PRO A 400 -3.31 -5.58 16.46
N PRO A 401 -4.27 -5.29 17.35
CA PRO A 401 -5.64 -5.07 16.94
C PRO A 401 -5.70 -4.00 15.84
N MET A 402 -6.23 -4.37 14.67
CA MET A 402 -6.41 -3.49 13.51
C MET A 402 -7.86 -3.54 13.03
N ASP A 403 -8.49 -2.39 12.81
CA ASP A 403 -9.87 -2.30 12.33
C ASP A 403 -10.17 -0.88 11.80
N PRO A 404 -10.56 -0.69 10.53
CA PRO A 404 -10.67 -1.71 9.49
C PRO A 404 -9.30 -2.13 8.90
N ILE A 405 -9.32 -3.21 8.11
CA ILE A 405 -8.25 -3.59 7.20
C ILE A 405 -8.73 -3.38 5.77
N LEU A 406 -8.07 -2.48 5.07
CA LEU A 406 -8.37 -2.06 3.70
C LEU A 406 -7.41 -2.79 2.75
N ALA A 407 -7.93 -3.30 1.65
CA ALA A 407 -7.16 -4.04 0.68
C ALA A 407 -7.45 -3.57 -0.76
N GLY A 408 -6.40 -3.13 -1.44
CA GLY A 408 -6.39 -2.69 -2.84
C GLY A 408 -5.52 -3.57 -3.72
N GLY A 409 -5.49 -3.25 -5.01
CA GLY A 409 -4.71 -3.96 -6.01
C GLY A 409 -5.53 -4.97 -6.80
N ALA A 410 -5.25 -5.07 -8.10
CA ALA A 410 -6.12 -5.78 -9.05
C ALA A 410 -6.38 -7.25 -8.69
N ALA A 411 -5.38 -7.95 -8.17
CA ALA A 411 -5.50 -9.36 -7.78
C ALA A 411 -6.46 -9.59 -6.60
N LEU A 412 -6.61 -8.62 -5.70
CA LEU A 412 -7.55 -8.71 -4.56
C LEU A 412 -8.91 -8.13 -4.94
N ALA A 413 -8.91 -6.97 -5.59
CA ALA A 413 -10.09 -6.23 -6.01
C ALA A 413 -10.95 -6.96 -7.05
N ARG A 414 -10.31 -7.73 -7.95
CA ARG A 414 -10.99 -8.46 -9.04
C ARG A 414 -10.99 -9.97 -8.80
N ALA A 415 -11.03 -10.36 -7.52
CA ALA A 415 -11.09 -11.78 -7.22
C ALA A 415 -12.35 -12.42 -7.80
N PRO A 416 -12.28 -13.64 -8.36
CA PRO A 416 -13.45 -14.29 -8.95
C PRO A 416 -14.62 -14.39 -7.97
N ARG A 417 -14.30 -14.56 -6.68
CA ARG A 417 -15.24 -14.52 -5.56
C ARG A 417 -14.63 -13.79 -4.37
N PRO A 418 -15.45 -13.11 -3.53
CA PRO A 418 -14.99 -12.45 -2.31
C PRO A 418 -14.19 -13.37 -1.37
N GLY A 419 -14.54 -14.66 -1.34
CA GLY A 419 -13.86 -15.67 -0.53
C GLY A 419 -12.37 -15.85 -0.85
N TYR A 420 -11.97 -15.70 -2.12
CA TYR A 420 -10.56 -15.76 -2.53
C TYR A 420 -9.75 -14.61 -1.91
N ALA A 421 -10.23 -13.38 -2.07
CA ALA A 421 -9.58 -12.20 -1.52
C ALA A 421 -9.52 -12.28 0.02
N ALA A 422 -10.64 -12.63 0.66
CA ALA A 422 -10.70 -12.78 2.10
C ALA A 422 -9.70 -13.83 2.62
N LEU A 423 -9.61 -15.00 1.98
CA LEU A 423 -8.69 -16.05 2.42
C LEU A 423 -7.22 -15.62 2.28
N VAL A 424 -6.86 -14.90 1.21
CA VAL A 424 -5.51 -14.35 1.07
C VAL A 424 -5.18 -13.36 2.18
N LEU A 425 -6.10 -12.44 2.48
CA LEU A 425 -5.91 -11.48 3.54
C LEU A 425 -5.78 -12.20 4.89
N LEU A 426 -6.66 -13.15 5.23
CA LEU A 426 -6.58 -13.89 6.48
C LEU A 426 -5.28 -14.69 6.62
N ASP A 427 -4.80 -15.34 5.55
CA ASP A 427 -3.60 -16.17 5.58
C ASP A 427 -2.30 -15.36 5.65
N ALA A 428 -2.26 -14.23 4.92
CA ALA A 428 -1.09 -13.37 4.85
C ALA A 428 -0.96 -12.47 6.07
N ILE A 429 -2.06 -11.84 6.47
CA ILE A 429 -2.13 -10.83 7.53
C ILE A 429 -2.28 -11.48 8.90
N GLN A 430 -3.10 -12.54 8.99
CA GLN A 430 -3.48 -13.18 10.26
C GLN A 430 -4.00 -12.18 11.30
N PRO A 431 -5.09 -11.45 11.00
CA PRO A 431 -5.67 -10.48 11.93
C PRO A 431 -6.12 -11.17 13.23
N ILE A 432 -6.23 -10.39 14.30
CA ILE A 432 -6.64 -10.87 15.63
C ILE A 432 -7.87 -10.10 16.13
N GLY A 433 -8.64 -10.73 17.02
CA GLY A 433 -9.83 -10.12 17.60
C GLY A 433 -10.95 -9.94 16.57
N VAL A 434 -11.68 -8.82 16.66
CA VAL A 434 -12.70 -8.45 15.68
C VAL A 434 -12.20 -7.35 14.77
N THR A 435 -12.28 -7.58 13.46
CA THR A 435 -11.85 -6.66 12.40
C THR A 435 -12.83 -6.67 11.23
N THR A 436 -12.93 -5.55 10.51
CA THR A 436 -13.66 -5.47 9.24
C THR A 436 -12.67 -5.54 8.07
N LEU A 437 -12.90 -6.42 7.10
CA LEU A 437 -12.13 -6.44 5.86
C LEU A 437 -12.89 -5.70 4.75
N VAL A 438 -12.21 -4.78 4.07
CA VAL A 438 -12.81 -3.94 3.02
C VAL A 438 -11.92 -3.94 1.80
N LEU A 439 -12.51 -4.15 0.62
CA LEU A 439 -11.82 -4.06 -0.66
C LEU A 439 -12.03 -2.70 -1.33
N ASP A 440 -11.00 -2.24 -2.04
CA ASP A 440 -11.05 -1.09 -2.95
C ASP A 440 -11.08 -1.56 -4.42
N PRO A 441 -12.26 -1.87 -4.97
CA PRO A 441 -12.39 -2.44 -6.32
C PRO A 441 -12.04 -1.44 -7.44
N TYR A 442 -12.12 -0.14 -7.16
CA TYR A 442 -11.93 0.91 -8.15
C TYR A 442 -10.60 1.66 -7.99
N SER A 443 -9.79 1.32 -6.99
CA SER A 443 -8.56 2.04 -6.64
C SER A 443 -8.84 3.50 -6.25
N LEU A 444 -9.90 3.71 -5.46
CA LEU A 444 -10.34 5.02 -4.98
C LEU A 444 -9.41 5.58 -3.90
N MET A 445 -8.73 4.75 -3.11
CA MET A 445 -7.94 5.26 -1.98
C MET A 445 -6.84 6.25 -2.39
N PRO A 446 -6.03 6.01 -3.44
CA PRO A 446 -5.10 7.02 -3.95
C PRO A 446 -5.84 8.28 -4.44
N ALA A 447 -6.90 8.14 -5.23
CA ALA A 447 -7.68 9.27 -5.74
C ALA A 447 -8.22 10.17 -4.61
N LEU A 448 -8.85 9.56 -3.60
CA LEU A 448 -9.42 10.26 -2.45
C LEU A 448 -8.33 10.87 -1.56
N GLY A 449 -7.16 10.24 -1.47
CA GLY A 449 -6.01 10.77 -0.74
C GLY A 449 -5.38 11.99 -1.39
N ALA A 450 -5.39 12.06 -2.72
CA ALA A 450 -4.99 13.25 -3.47
C ALA A 450 -6.03 14.36 -3.37
N ALA A 451 -7.32 14.01 -3.51
CA ALA A 451 -8.44 14.93 -3.35
C ALA A 451 -8.56 15.53 -1.94
N ALA A 452 -8.05 14.86 -0.91
CA ALA A 452 -8.16 15.30 0.48
C ALA A 452 -7.52 16.68 0.76
N GLY A 453 -6.63 17.16 -0.12
CA GLY A 453 -6.09 18.52 -0.05
C GLY A 453 -7.06 19.55 -0.62
N PRO A 454 -7.31 19.54 -1.96
CA PRO A 454 -8.13 20.55 -2.61
C PRO A 454 -9.65 20.41 -2.36
N LEU A 455 -10.15 19.20 -2.08
CA LEU A 455 -11.59 18.95 -1.89
C LEU A 455 -11.88 17.95 -0.74
N PRO A 456 -11.62 18.32 0.53
CA PRO A 456 -11.76 17.40 1.67
C PRO A 456 -13.15 16.80 1.84
N LEU A 457 -14.21 17.55 1.52
CA LEU A 457 -15.59 17.09 1.67
C LEU A 457 -15.91 15.93 0.73
N ALA A 458 -15.40 15.94 -0.51
CA ALA A 458 -15.56 14.83 -1.44
C ALA A 458 -14.91 13.56 -0.91
N THR A 459 -13.71 13.66 -0.33
CA THR A 459 -13.03 12.53 0.30
C THR A 459 -13.90 11.85 1.36
N VAL A 460 -14.47 12.63 2.28
CA VAL A 460 -15.30 12.09 3.37
C VAL A 460 -16.59 11.47 2.83
N GLN A 461 -17.31 12.20 1.98
CA GLN A 461 -18.59 11.72 1.45
C GLN A 461 -18.44 10.48 0.58
N VAL A 462 -17.38 10.40 -0.23
CA VAL A 462 -17.15 9.22 -1.08
C VAL A 462 -16.75 7.99 -0.26
N LEU A 463 -15.96 8.15 0.82
CA LEU A 463 -15.66 7.06 1.76
C LEU A 463 -16.95 6.45 2.35
N GLU A 464 -18.00 7.25 2.51
CA GLU A 464 -19.31 6.81 3.01
C GLU A 464 -20.27 6.35 1.89
N SER A 465 -19.98 6.66 0.62
CA SER A 465 -20.90 6.51 -0.52
C SER A 465 -21.05 5.11 -1.11
N GLY A 466 -20.40 4.09 -0.52
CA GLY A 466 -20.50 2.69 -0.96
C GLY A 466 -19.55 2.30 -2.10
N GLY A 467 -18.57 3.14 -2.46
CA GLY A 467 -17.54 2.82 -3.46
C GLY A 467 -16.54 1.73 -3.04
N PHE A 468 -16.60 1.30 -1.78
CA PHE A 468 -15.79 0.24 -1.20
C PHE A 468 -16.63 -1.02 -0.95
N ALA A 469 -16.05 -2.19 -1.21
CA ALA A 469 -16.75 -3.46 -1.02
C ALA A 469 -16.39 -4.05 0.36
N SER A 470 -17.32 -4.01 1.31
CA SER A 470 -17.16 -4.69 2.59
C SER A 470 -17.21 -6.21 2.37
N LEU A 471 -16.13 -6.92 2.72
CA LEU A 471 -16.14 -8.38 2.78
C LEU A 471 -16.93 -8.86 4.00
N GLY A 472 -17.02 -8.04 5.04
CA GLY A 472 -17.77 -8.32 6.26
C GLY A 472 -16.92 -8.22 7.52
N THR A 473 -17.51 -8.70 8.63
CA THR A 473 -16.84 -8.71 9.93
C THR A 473 -16.14 -10.06 10.15
N PHE A 474 -14.89 -10.03 10.61
CA PHE A 474 -14.08 -11.21 10.85
C PHE A 474 -13.71 -11.32 12.33
N VAL A 475 -13.94 -12.49 12.91
CA VAL A 475 -13.63 -12.81 14.31
C VAL A 475 -12.51 -13.85 14.33
N SER A 476 -11.33 -13.45 14.79
CA SER A 476 -10.11 -14.27 14.80
C SER A 476 -9.57 -14.45 16.23
N PRO A 477 -9.97 -15.50 16.95
CA PRO A 477 -9.48 -15.80 18.30
C PRO A 477 -7.97 -16.08 18.31
N VAL A 478 -7.27 -15.49 19.26
CA VAL A 478 -5.86 -15.78 19.56
C VAL A 478 -5.77 -16.92 20.56
N GLY A 479 -5.02 -17.95 20.23
CA GLY A 479 -4.85 -19.12 21.08
C GLY A 479 -4.58 -20.39 20.29
N HIS A 480 -4.26 -21.46 21.02
CA HIS A 480 -3.95 -22.77 20.46
C HIS A 480 -4.78 -23.87 21.11
N GLY A 481 -5.07 -24.90 20.33
CA GLY A 481 -5.83 -26.05 20.79
C GLY A 481 -5.68 -27.25 19.86
N ARG A 482 -6.19 -28.40 20.31
CA ARG A 482 -6.37 -29.56 19.44
C ARG A 482 -7.54 -29.31 18.49
N ARG A 483 -7.43 -29.78 17.25
CA ARG A 483 -8.52 -29.68 16.26
C ARG A 483 -9.82 -30.24 16.84
N GLY A 484 -10.93 -29.55 16.58
CA GLY A 484 -12.26 -29.94 17.07
C GLY A 484 -12.59 -29.50 18.51
N ARG A 485 -11.63 -28.96 19.28
CA ARG A 485 -11.90 -28.35 20.59
C ARG A 485 -12.78 -27.10 20.43
N PRO A 486 -13.83 -26.90 21.25
CA PRO A 486 -14.57 -25.63 21.27
C PRO A 486 -13.65 -24.41 21.51
N VAL A 487 -13.85 -23.35 20.72
CA VAL A 487 -13.05 -22.11 20.77
C VAL A 487 -13.91 -20.93 21.21
N LEU A 488 -15.13 -20.86 20.69
CA LEU A 488 -15.98 -19.69 20.82
C LEU A 488 -17.43 -20.12 20.72
N ARG A 489 -18.26 -19.63 21.63
CA ARG A 489 -19.72 -19.60 21.45
C ARG A 489 -20.12 -18.19 21.04
N LEU A 490 -21.00 -18.11 20.05
CA LEU A 490 -21.51 -16.85 19.53
C LEU A 490 -23.04 -16.83 19.55
N ARG A 491 -23.58 -15.63 19.73
CA ARG A 491 -24.99 -15.32 19.52
C ARG A 491 -25.09 -14.06 18.67
N LEU A 492 -25.82 -14.13 17.57
CA LEU A 492 -26.04 -13.05 16.64
C LEU A 492 -27.52 -12.69 16.65
N ASP A 493 -27.87 -11.54 17.21
CA ASP A 493 -29.23 -11.00 17.21
C ASP A 493 -29.34 -9.96 16.08
N ARG A 494 -30.05 -10.26 14.98
CA ARG A 494 -30.13 -9.36 13.81
C ARG A 494 -31.09 -8.21 14.09
N GLU A 495 -30.69 -6.99 13.73
CA GLU A 495 -31.52 -5.80 13.92
C GLU A 495 -32.76 -5.88 13.00
N GLY A 496 -33.95 -5.66 13.57
CA GLY A 496 -35.22 -5.57 12.81
C GLY A 496 -35.87 -6.88 12.37
N LYS A 497 -35.21 -8.04 12.53
CA LYS A 497 -35.75 -9.36 12.10
C LYS A 497 -36.25 -10.24 13.26
N GLY A 498 -35.93 -9.89 14.50
CA GLY A 498 -36.37 -10.63 15.70
C GLY A 498 -35.80 -12.05 15.82
N ASP A 499 -34.88 -12.44 14.94
CA ASP A 499 -34.21 -13.73 14.92
C ASP A 499 -32.85 -13.67 15.63
N SER A 500 -32.56 -14.73 16.38
CA SER A 500 -31.26 -14.92 17.04
C SER A 500 -30.63 -16.22 16.58
N LEU A 501 -29.41 -16.15 16.08
CA LEU A 501 -28.62 -17.31 15.70
C LEU A 501 -27.57 -17.58 16.79
N GLU A 502 -27.60 -18.76 17.38
CA GLU A 502 -26.57 -19.22 18.32
C GLU A 502 -25.72 -20.33 17.68
N GLY A 503 -24.43 -20.35 18.00
CA GLY A 503 -23.51 -21.33 17.43
C GLY A 503 -22.27 -21.56 18.28
N GLU A 504 -21.67 -22.74 18.13
CA GLU A 504 -20.37 -23.10 18.69
C GLU A 504 -19.39 -23.31 17.55
N VAL A 505 -18.24 -22.63 17.61
CA VAL A 505 -17.15 -22.77 16.64
C VAL A 505 -15.97 -23.50 17.27
N ARG A 506 -15.41 -24.45 16.54
CA ARG A 506 -14.33 -25.35 16.99
C ARG A 506 -13.01 -25.02 16.31
N TYR A 507 -11.91 -25.39 16.99
CA TYR A 507 -10.56 -25.10 16.56
C TYR A 507 -10.25 -25.79 15.23
N GLY A 508 -9.75 -25.02 14.27
CA GLY A 508 -9.47 -25.43 12.89
C GLY A 508 -10.59 -25.08 11.89
N GLN A 509 -11.75 -24.61 12.36
CA GLN A 509 -12.86 -24.23 11.48
C GLN A 509 -12.74 -22.79 10.97
N LEU A 510 -13.29 -22.58 9.77
CA LEU A 510 -13.58 -21.29 9.19
C LEU A 510 -15.09 -21.30 8.91
N VAL A 511 -15.85 -20.42 9.56
CA VAL A 511 -17.32 -20.48 9.54
C VAL A 511 -17.90 -19.15 9.10
N SER A 512 -18.69 -19.16 8.04
CA SER A 512 -19.43 -18.00 7.55
C SER A 512 -20.86 -18.02 8.10
N VAL A 513 -21.26 -16.95 8.76
CA VAL A 513 -22.60 -16.74 9.29
C VAL A 513 -23.29 -15.66 8.43
N PRO A 514 -24.45 -15.97 7.83
CA PRO A 514 -25.12 -15.01 6.94
C PRO A 514 -25.48 -13.71 7.67
N LEU A 515 -25.03 -12.59 7.12
CA LEU A 515 -25.40 -11.23 7.50
C LEU A 515 -25.21 -10.36 6.26
N ALA A 516 -26.30 -9.95 5.62
CA ALA A 516 -26.21 -9.32 4.30
C ALA A 516 -25.59 -7.93 4.37
N GLN A 517 -25.10 -7.43 3.24
CA GLN A 517 -24.60 -6.06 3.14
C GLN A 517 -25.70 -5.06 3.54
N GLY A 518 -25.36 -4.09 4.40
CA GLY A 518 -26.32 -3.13 4.96
C GLY A 518 -27.11 -3.65 6.16
N GLU A 519 -27.03 -4.95 6.49
CA GLU A 519 -27.59 -5.48 7.73
C GLU A 519 -26.62 -5.29 8.90
N TYR A 520 -27.20 -5.03 10.07
CA TYR A 520 -26.50 -4.89 11.33
C TYR A 520 -27.02 -5.89 12.34
N ALA A 521 -26.15 -6.32 13.25
CA ALA A 521 -26.52 -7.26 14.29
C ALA A 521 -25.75 -6.99 15.58
N ARG A 522 -26.37 -7.35 16.70
CA ARG A 522 -25.72 -7.42 18.00
C ARG A 522 -25.06 -8.79 18.14
N LEU A 523 -23.73 -8.80 18.15
CA LEU A 523 -22.93 -10.01 18.28
C LEU A 523 -22.45 -10.15 19.73
N THR A 524 -22.80 -11.26 20.37
CA THR A 524 -22.27 -11.67 21.67
C THR A 524 -21.25 -12.79 21.46
N LEU A 525 -20.02 -12.59 21.95
CA LEU A 525 -18.91 -13.53 21.81
C LEU A 525 -18.48 -14.03 23.20
N ARG A 526 -18.40 -15.35 23.35
CA ARG A 526 -17.94 -16.01 24.58
C ARG A 526 -16.79 -16.97 24.23
N PRO A 527 -15.54 -16.48 24.20
CA PRO A 527 -14.39 -17.34 23.92
C PRO A 527 -14.17 -18.32 25.07
N GLU A 528 -13.74 -19.53 24.73
CA GLU A 528 -13.36 -20.56 25.69
C GLU A 528 -12.04 -20.23 26.40
N ARG A 529 -11.79 -20.89 27.54
CA ARG A 529 -10.55 -20.67 28.30
C ARG A 529 -9.30 -20.91 27.45
N GLY A 530 -8.43 -19.91 27.38
CA GLY A 530 -7.20 -19.94 26.59
C GLY A 530 -7.32 -19.34 25.18
N PHE A 531 -8.49 -18.80 24.82
CA PHE A 531 -8.68 -18.02 23.60
C PHE A 531 -9.01 -16.56 23.93
N ASP A 532 -8.36 -15.62 23.25
CA ASP A 532 -8.55 -14.18 23.42
C ASP A 532 -9.10 -13.54 22.14
N LEU A 533 -10.00 -12.58 22.32
CA LEU A 533 -10.62 -11.78 21.25
C LEU A 533 -10.34 -10.27 21.41
N GLY A 534 -9.54 -9.88 22.40
CA GLY A 534 -9.25 -8.48 22.70
C GLY A 534 -10.23 -7.82 23.68
N PHE A 535 -11.06 -8.59 24.39
CA PHE A 535 -12.01 -8.08 25.39
C PHE A 535 -11.43 -7.99 26.80
N GLY A 536 -10.14 -7.69 26.93
CA GLY A 536 -9.43 -7.62 28.22
C GLY A 536 -8.83 -8.95 28.69
N GLY A 537 -8.66 -9.93 27.80
CA GLY A 537 -7.85 -11.13 28.01
C GLY A 537 -8.56 -12.46 27.69
N PRO A 538 -7.85 -13.59 27.80
CA PRO A 538 -8.38 -14.90 27.41
C PRO A 538 -9.65 -15.30 28.17
N GLY A 539 -10.64 -15.83 27.45
CA GLY A 539 -11.92 -16.28 28.00
C GLY A 539 -12.91 -15.17 28.38
N ARG A 540 -12.54 -13.89 28.18
CA ARG A 540 -13.44 -12.76 28.45
C ARG A 540 -14.47 -12.61 27.34
N ALA A 541 -15.74 -12.61 27.73
CA ALA A 541 -16.86 -12.38 26.81
C ALA A 541 -16.97 -10.89 26.45
N GLY A 542 -17.47 -10.62 25.25
CA GLY A 542 -17.70 -9.27 24.75
C GLY A 542 -18.98 -9.19 23.94
N VAL A 543 -19.54 -7.99 23.85
CA VAL A 543 -20.70 -7.67 23.03
C VAL A 543 -20.34 -6.47 22.17
N LEU A 544 -20.70 -6.53 20.89
CA LEU A 544 -20.47 -5.44 19.95
C LEU A 544 -21.53 -5.45 18.85
N ARG A 545 -21.72 -4.31 18.21
CA ARG A 545 -22.50 -4.19 16.99
C ARG A 545 -21.60 -4.50 15.79
N VAL A 546 -22.07 -5.35 14.89
CA VAL A 546 -21.33 -5.74 13.68
C VAL A 546 -22.16 -5.46 12.44
N ALA A 547 -21.48 -5.23 11.33
CA ALA A 547 -22.09 -5.04 10.03
C ALA A 547 -21.82 -6.26 9.13
N GLY A 548 -22.79 -6.58 8.29
CA GLY A 548 -22.65 -7.57 7.23
C GLY A 548 -21.80 -7.08 6.07
N GLY A 549 -21.59 -7.97 5.11
CA GLY A 549 -20.81 -7.72 3.90
C GLY A 549 -20.97 -8.88 2.93
N ALA A 550 -20.12 -8.92 1.91
CA ALA A 550 -20.18 -9.95 0.86
C ALA A 550 -20.07 -11.40 1.41
N LEU A 551 -19.39 -11.60 2.55
CA LEU A 551 -19.26 -12.88 3.24
C LEU A 551 -19.98 -12.91 4.60
N GLY A 552 -20.68 -11.84 4.97
CA GLY A 552 -21.35 -11.70 6.26
C GLY A 552 -20.41 -11.62 7.45
N LEU A 553 -20.64 -12.47 8.46
CA LEU A 553 -19.77 -12.60 9.63
C LEU A 553 -18.95 -13.88 9.50
N VAL A 554 -17.62 -13.77 9.46
CA VAL A 554 -16.74 -14.93 9.36
C VAL A 554 -15.99 -15.15 10.66
N VAL A 555 -16.08 -16.35 11.22
CA VAL A 555 -15.27 -16.78 12.37
C VAL A 555 -14.10 -17.62 11.88
N ASP A 556 -12.89 -17.08 12.00
CA ASP A 556 -11.64 -17.77 11.70
C ASP A 556 -11.05 -18.38 12.97
N ALA A 557 -11.50 -19.60 13.29
CA ALA A 557 -11.01 -20.38 14.44
C ALA A 557 -9.82 -21.29 14.06
N ARG A 558 -9.10 -21.01 12.96
CA ARG A 558 -7.94 -21.79 12.52
C ARG A 558 -6.72 -21.62 13.42
N GLY A 559 -6.75 -20.62 14.30
CA GLY A 559 -5.73 -20.30 15.29
C GLY A 559 -4.82 -19.15 14.84
N ARG A 560 -4.18 -18.52 15.82
CA ARG A 560 -3.20 -17.44 15.64
C ARG A 560 -2.01 -17.67 16.59
N PRO A 561 -0.78 -17.86 16.07
CA PRO A 561 -0.44 -18.01 14.66
C PRO A 561 -1.07 -19.25 13.99
N LEU A 562 -1.32 -19.13 12.69
CA LEU A 562 -1.87 -20.18 11.83
C LEU A 562 -0.88 -21.34 11.72
N GLN A 563 -1.35 -22.55 12.01
CA GLN A 563 -0.55 -23.77 11.89
C GLN A 563 -0.95 -24.53 10.62
N VAL A 564 0.01 -24.71 9.72
CA VAL A 564 -0.18 -25.44 8.47
C VAL A 564 0.57 -26.79 8.58
N PRO A 565 -0.06 -27.92 8.19
CA PRO A 565 0.61 -29.23 8.22
C PRO A 565 1.94 -29.24 7.43
N SER A 566 2.92 -30.00 7.92
CA SER A 566 4.18 -30.26 7.22
C SER A 566 3.96 -31.15 5.99
N ASP A 567 3.12 -32.17 6.14
CA ASP A 567 2.71 -33.09 5.08
C ASP A 567 2.02 -32.34 3.91
N PRO A 568 2.54 -32.43 2.67
CA PRO A 568 1.99 -31.73 1.52
C PRO A 568 0.55 -32.12 1.17
N GLY A 569 0.20 -33.41 1.25
CA GLY A 569 -1.13 -33.92 0.93
C GLY A 569 -2.20 -33.34 1.86
N LYS A 570 -2.01 -33.51 3.17
CA LYS A 570 -2.88 -32.94 4.21
C LYS A 570 -2.98 -31.43 4.14
N ARG A 571 -1.91 -30.76 3.73
CA ARG A 571 -1.91 -29.30 3.55
C ARG A 571 -2.76 -28.87 2.36
N ARG A 572 -2.67 -29.56 1.22
CA ARG A 572 -3.50 -29.28 0.04
C ARG A 572 -4.99 -29.51 0.33
N GLU A 573 -5.33 -30.65 0.95
CA GLU A 573 -6.70 -30.94 1.39
C GLU A 573 -7.24 -29.85 2.31
N LEU A 574 -6.43 -29.37 3.25
CA LEU A 574 -6.80 -28.30 4.16
C LEU A 574 -7.02 -26.96 3.44
N ASN A 575 -6.15 -26.61 2.48
CA ASN A 575 -6.29 -25.40 1.67
C ASN A 575 -7.55 -25.45 0.79
N GLN A 576 -7.86 -26.60 0.19
CA GLN A 576 -9.12 -26.82 -0.54
C GLN A 576 -10.33 -26.63 0.39
N LYS A 577 -10.28 -27.25 1.57
CA LYS A 577 -11.35 -27.12 2.56
C LYS A 577 -11.57 -25.66 2.97
N TRP A 578 -10.51 -24.90 3.22
CA TRP A 578 -10.65 -23.49 3.59
C TRP A 578 -11.19 -22.63 2.46
N LEU A 579 -10.81 -22.91 1.21
CA LEU A 579 -11.39 -22.26 0.04
C LEU A 579 -12.89 -22.57 -0.09
N TRP A 580 -13.30 -23.81 0.18
CA TRP A 580 -14.71 -24.18 0.24
C TRP A 580 -15.46 -23.45 1.36
N ASP A 581 -14.96 -23.55 2.59
CA ASP A 581 -15.61 -23.01 3.80
C ASP A 581 -15.88 -21.49 3.72
N ILE A 582 -15.01 -20.74 3.02
CA ILE A 582 -15.14 -19.28 2.84
C ILE A 582 -15.91 -18.87 1.57
N GLY A 583 -16.44 -19.84 0.81
CA GLY A 583 -17.18 -19.58 -0.43
C GLY A 583 -16.29 -19.18 -1.62
N GLY A 584 -15.04 -19.63 -1.63
CA GLY A 584 -14.13 -19.48 -2.77
C GLY A 584 -14.38 -20.52 -3.88
N LEU A 585 -14.76 -21.74 -3.52
CA LEU A 585 -15.16 -22.81 -4.47
C LEU A 585 -16.69 -22.94 -4.52
N GLU A 586 -17.22 -23.58 -5.58
CA GLU A 586 -18.67 -23.89 -5.73
C GLU A 586 -19.10 -25.02 -4.82
#